data_AF-A0AAC9YH16-F1
#
_entry.id   AF-A0AAC9YH16-F1
#
_cell.length_a   1.000
_cell.length_b   1.000
_cell.length_c   1.000
_cell.angle_alpha   90.00
_cell.angle_beta   90.00
_cell.angle_gamma   90.00
#
_symmetry.space_group_name_H-M   'P 1'
#
loop_
_entity.id
_entity.type
_entity.pdbx_description
1 polymer ?
#
loop_
_entity_poly.entity_id
_entity_poly.type
_entity_poly.pdbx_seq_one_letter_code
_entity_poly.pdbx_strand_id
1 'polypeptide(L)'
;MSFSYINGDGLGDILSVTRDGQLETRLGSRTPGQPLRRLANQTQAAVQGFGGVFNPSQLQLHDMNGDGRSDLVVIQDDGSYTMSYGQAEGTLGEASDDKSREEQGAKVAYWPNLLAKQNEQKIVGIRQGAVHLELISLNEQGEVHAHPFESRRERDLIAYYKLGDGEDEMTGQPSRRNYFDVGGGPKSSRAGLAPILFYCKGSRHRVNPAISTVRALSVLRRARKMTRTP
;
A
#
# COMPACT_ATOMS: atom_id res chain seq x y z
N MET A 1 1.53 -4.31 26.69
CA MET A 1 2.89 -3.96 27.12
C MET A 1 3.85 -4.70 26.20
N SER A 2 4.71 -3.99 25.50
CA SER A 2 5.76 -4.55 24.65
C SER A 2 7.12 -4.05 25.13
N PHE A 3 8.16 -4.85 24.96
CA PHE A 3 9.55 -4.42 25.16
C PHE A 3 10.08 -3.88 23.83
N SER A 4 10.65 -2.69 23.84
CA SER A 4 11.07 -1.97 22.64
C SER A 4 12.24 -1.04 22.95
N TYR A 5 12.94 -0.56 21.93
CA TYR A 5 14.01 0.44 22.06
C TYR A 5 13.49 1.77 21.52
N ILE A 6 12.59 2.44 22.25
CA ILE A 6 11.83 3.59 21.72
C ILE A 6 12.74 4.79 21.52
N ASN A 7 13.69 5.00 22.44
CA ASN A 7 14.66 6.09 22.34
C ASN A 7 16.00 5.68 21.69
N GLY A 8 16.20 4.38 21.42
CA GLY A 8 17.41 3.86 20.77
C GLY A 8 18.67 3.82 21.66
N ASP A 9 18.53 3.88 22.99
CA ASP A 9 19.67 3.92 23.92
C ASP A 9 20.29 2.53 24.25
N GLY A 10 19.73 1.48 23.63
CA GLY A 10 20.09 0.08 23.82
C GLY A 10 19.46 -0.57 25.06
N LEU A 11 18.51 0.08 25.74
CA LEU A 11 17.81 -0.42 26.90
C LEU A 11 16.35 -0.70 26.58
N GLY A 12 15.78 -1.70 27.26
CA GLY A 12 14.36 -2.02 27.09
C GLY A 12 13.48 -0.92 27.68
N ASP A 13 12.64 -0.35 26.84
CA ASP A 13 11.56 0.56 27.18
C ASP A 13 10.21 -0.15 27.15
N ILE A 14 9.19 0.52 27.67
CA ILE A 14 7.80 0.08 27.62
C ILE A 14 6.95 1.16 26.95
N LEU A 15 6.18 0.73 25.95
CA LEU A 15 4.97 1.42 25.52
C LEU A 15 3.75 0.67 26.03
N SER A 16 2.83 1.41 26.65
CA SER A 16 1.51 0.91 27.01
C SER A 16 0.43 1.85 26.50
N VAL A 17 -0.75 1.29 26.25
CA VAL A 17 -1.91 2.03 25.78
C VAL A 17 -3.01 1.88 26.81
N THR A 18 -3.57 2.99 27.25
CA THR A 18 -4.67 3.02 28.20
C THR A 18 -6.00 2.71 27.51
N ARG A 19 -7.05 2.44 28.29
CA ARG A 19 -8.39 2.18 27.73
C ARG A 19 -8.94 3.40 26.98
N ASP A 20 -8.57 4.61 27.37
CA ASP A 20 -8.90 5.86 26.67
C ASP A 20 -7.92 6.18 25.53
N GLY A 21 -7.08 5.23 25.10
CA GLY A 21 -6.21 5.36 23.94
C GLY A 21 -5.00 6.29 24.13
N GLN A 22 -4.65 6.64 25.36
CA GLN A 22 -3.43 7.38 25.66
C GLN A 22 -2.22 6.44 25.62
N LEU A 23 -1.11 6.95 25.11
CA LEU A 23 0.17 6.27 25.08
C LEU A 23 0.98 6.68 26.31
N GLU A 24 1.38 5.69 27.10
CA GLU A 24 2.30 5.86 28.21
C GLU A 24 3.63 5.17 27.91
N THR A 25 4.67 5.98 27.74
CA THR A 25 6.05 5.51 27.57
C THR A 25 6.80 5.53 28.90
N ARG A 26 7.55 4.46 29.17
CA ARG A 26 8.46 4.34 30.32
C ARG A 26 9.82 3.89 29.83
N LEU A 27 10.84 4.69 30.09
CA LEU A 27 12.19 4.45 29.58
C LEU A 27 13.04 3.64 30.55
N GLY A 28 13.86 2.75 29.97
CA GLY A 28 14.87 1.96 30.66
C GLY A 28 15.95 2.81 31.34
N SER A 29 16.70 2.18 32.25
CA SER A 29 17.85 2.81 32.91
C SER A 29 19.02 1.83 32.94
N ARG A 30 20.24 2.36 32.74
CA ARG A 30 21.48 1.58 32.86
C ARG A 30 21.83 1.25 34.30
N THR A 31 21.21 1.95 35.26
CA THR A 31 21.47 1.77 36.69
C THR A 31 20.56 0.66 37.22
N PRO A 32 21.10 -0.50 37.63
CA PRO A 32 20.30 -1.57 38.17
C PRO A 32 19.46 -1.10 39.36
N GLY A 33 18.19 -1.50 39.40
CA GLY A 33 17.27 -1.13 40.47
C GLY A 33 16.65 0.26 40.37
N GLN A 34 17.02 1.09 39.38
CA GLN A 34 16.25 2.31 39.12
C GLN A 34 14.89 2.00 38.48
N PRO A 35 13.81 2.67 38.90
CA PRO A 35 12.52 2.54 38.25
C PRO A 35 12.57 3.13 36.83
N LEU A 36 11.71 2.62 35.95
CA LEU A 36 11.57 3.16 34.61
C LEU A 36 11.10 4.62 34.65
N ARG A 37 11.72 5.48 33.84
CA ARG A 37 11.37 6.90 33.77
C ARG A 37 10.10 7.07 32.94
N ARG A 38 8.99 7.42 33.58
CA ARG A 38 7.72 7.73 32.90
C ARG A 38 7.82 9.07 32.16
N LEU A 39 7.38 9.10 30.90
CA LEU A 39 7.25 10.33 30.12
C LEU A 39 5.85 10.94 30.26
N ALA A 40 5.64 12.12 29.66
CA ALA A 40 4.31 12.69 29.49
C ALA A 40 3.47 11.80 28.55
N ASN A 41 2.15 11.78 28.77
CA ASN A 41 1.25 10.99 27.94
C ASN A 41 1.18 11.59 26.54
N GLN A 42 1.16 10.72 25.53
CA GLN A 42 0.93 11.12 24.14
C GLN A 42 -0.40 10.56 23.65
N THR A 43 -0.94 11.16 22.60
CA THR A 43 -2.11 10.66 21.88
C THR A 43 -1.77 10.50 20.42
N GLN A 44 -2.35 9.48 19.80
CA GLN A 44 -2.29 9.27 18.36
C GLN A 44 -3.71 9.07 17.86
N ALA A 45 -4.11 9.80 16.81
CA ALA A 45 -5.48 9.81 16.33
C ALA A 45 -5.97 8.40 15.94
N ALA A 46 -5.11 7.59 15.32
CA ALA A 46 -5.43 6.21 14.96
C ALA A 46 -5.72 5.33 16.20
N VAL A 47 -4.93 5.48 17.27
CA VAL A 47 -5.12 4.73 18.53
C VAL A 47 -6.40 5.19 19.24
N GLN A 48 -6.66 6.50 19.27
CA GLN A 48 -7.90 7.07 19.80
C GLN A 48 -9.13 6.58 19.02
N GLY A 49 -8.98 6.38 17.70
CA GLY A 49 -10.02 5.90 16.82
C GLY A 49 -10.59 4.53 17.19
N PHE A 50 -9.86 3.71 17.97
CA PHE A 50 -10.37 2.44 18.47
C PHE A 50 -11.41 2.58 19.58
N GLY A 51 -11.56 3.75 20.21
CA GLY A 51 -12.53 3.95 21.30
C GLY A 51 -12.31 3.00 22.50
N GLY A 52 -11.08 2.54 22.71
CA GLY A 52 -10.71 1.64 23.80
C GLY A 52 -10.95 0.15 23.55
N VAL A 53 -11.39 -0.24 22.35
CA VAL A 53 -11.56 -1.64 21.95
C VAL A 53 -10.70 -1.91 20.71
N PHE A 54 -9.58 -2.60 20.92
CA PHE A 54 -8.69 -3.03 19.84
C PHE A 54 -8.00 -4.34 20.20
N ASN A 55 -7.53 -5.05 19.19
CA ASN A 55 -6.61 -6.17 19.37
C ASN A 55 -5.20 -5.61 19.60
N PRO A 56 -4.50 -5.94 20.70
CA PRO A 56 -3.15 -5.43 20.96
C PRO A 56 -2.15 -5.66 19.81
N SER A 57 -2.36 -6.70 18.99
CA SER A 57 -1.54 -6.96 17.81
C SER A 57 -1.74 -5.95 16.66
N GLN A 58 -2.75 -5.09 16.72
CA GLN A 58 -2.91 -3.95 15.80
C GLN A 58 -1.90 -2.82 16.06
N LEU A 59 -1.21 -2.85 17.20
CA LEU A 59 -0.15 -1.92 17.53
C LEU A 59 1.17 -2.68 17.44
N GLN A 60 1.99 -2.30 16.46
CA GLN A 60 3.29 -2.90 16.21
C GLN A 60 4.39 -1.88 16.52
N LEU A 61 5.47 -2.36 17.13
CA LEU A 61 6.68 -1.57 17.35
C LEU A 61 7.82 -2.19 16.55
N HIS A 62 8.38 -1.41 15.64
CA HIS A 62 9.51 -1.84 14.82
C HIS A 62 10.29 -0.62 14.30
N ASP A 63 11.58 -0.77 14.02
CA ASP A 63 12.37 0.27 13.36
C ASP A 63 12.03 0.27 11.87
N MET A 64 11.17 1.21 11.46
CA MET A 64 10.64 1.29 10.10
C MET A 64 11.51 2.16 9.19
N ASN A 65 12.31 3.06 9.77
CA ASN A 65 13.15 4.01 9.04
C ASN A 65 14.66 3.73 9.14
N GLY A 66 15.06 2.75 9.93
CA GLY A 66 16.44 2.29 10.09
C GLY A 66 17.30 3.17 11.01
N ASP A 67 16.70 3.99 11.87
CA ASP A 67 17.43 4.91 12.76
C ASP A 67 17.80 4.30 14.12
N GLY A 68 17.46 3.03 14.34
CA GLY A 68 17.72 2.31 15.58
C GLY A 68 16.69 2.55 16.69
N ARG A 69 15.61 3.28 16.41
CA ARG A 69 14.49 3.50 17.34
C ARG A 69 13.26 2.70 16.92
N SER A 70 12.46 2.31 17.89
CA SER A 70 11.18 1.66 17.62
C SER A 70 10.13 2.69 17.21
N ASP A 71 9.59 2.53 16.01
CA ASP A 71 8.47 3.29 15.49
C ASP A 71 7.15 2.58 15.79
N LEU A 72 6.06 3.34 15.95
CA LEU A 72 4.72 2.81 16.15
C LEU A 72 4.00 2.68 14.80
N VAL A 73 3.57 1.47 14.48
CA VAL A 73 2.62 1.20 13.39
C VAL A 73 1.27 0.84 14.01
N VAL A 74 0.22 1.55 13.61
CA VAL A 74 -1.16 1.30 14.06
C VAL A 74 -1.98 0.82 12.87
N ILE A 75 -2.55 -0.37 12.99
CA ILE A 75 -3.28 -1.08 11.93
C ILE A 75 -4.77 -1.10 12.26
N GLN A 76 -5.57 -0.44 11.44
CA GLN A 76 -7.02 -0.35 11.61
C GLN A 76 -7.71 -1.65 11.19
N ASP A 77 -8.99 -1.80 11.55
CA ASP A 77 -9.76 -3.03 11.30
C ASP A 77 -9.89 -3.37 9.81
N ASP A 78 -9.87 -2.35 8.95
CA ASP A 78 -9.90 -2.47 7.48
C ASP A 78 -8.53 -2.79 6.84
N GLY A 79 -7.48 -2.91 7.66
CA GLY A 79 -6.11 -3.15 7.24
C GLY A 79 -5.34 -1.90 6.80
N SER A 80 -5.96 -0.71 6.82
CA SER A 80 -5.23 0.54 6.66
C SER A 80 -4.31 0.78 7.85
N TYR A 81 -3.24 1.55 7.68
CA TYR A 81 -2.28 1.78 8.76
C TYR A 81 -1.78 3.22 8.79
N THR A 82 -1.29 3.61 9.98
CA THR A 82 -0.52 4.84 10.21
C THR A 82 0.80 4.49 10.87
N MET A 83 1.77 5.39 10.75
CA MET A 83 3.11 5.23 11.30
C MET A 83 3.54 6.51 12.05
N SER A 84 4.07 6.35 13.25
CA SER A 84 4.65 7.43 14.06
C SER A 84 6.10 7.09 14.39
N TYR A 85 7.04 7.93 13.95
CA TYR A 85 8.46 7.65 14.15
C TYR A 85 8.91 7.91 15.59
N GLY A 86 9.69 6.99 16.15
CA GLY A 86 10.33 7.14 17.44
C GLY A 86 11.35 8.28 17.45
N GLN A 87 11.44 9.00 18.57
CA GLN A 87 12.36 10.13 18.76
C GLN A 87 13.39 9.80 19.85
N ALA A 88 14.53 10.49 19.83
CA ALA A 88 15.64 10.26 20.77
C ALA A 88 15.23 10.48 22.23
N GLU A 89 14.21 11.28 22.49
CA GLU A 89 13.69 11.58 23.82
C GLU A 89 12.69 10.52 24.32
N GLY A 90 12.37 9.53 23.48
CA GLY A 90 11.41 8.45 23.78
C GLY A 90 9.96 8.79 23.45
N THR A 91 9.72 9.91 22.76
CA THR A 91 8.40 10.29 22.24
C THR A 91 8.17 9.70 20.86
N LEU A 92 6.90 9.64 20.45
CA LEU A 92 6.50 9.35 19.07
C LEU A 92 6.17 10.65 18.34
N GLY A 93 6.62 10.77 17.10
CA GLY A 93 6.30 11.89 16.21
C GLY A 93 4.84 11.90 15.77
N GLU A 94 4.49 12.84 14.90
CA GLU A 94 3.16 12.88 14.28
C GLU A 94 2.90 11.61 13.46
N ALA A 95 1.69 11.07 13.58
CA ALA A 95 1.26 9.96 12.75
C ALA A 95 1.14 10.41 11.29
N SER A 96 1.73 9.62 10.41
CA SER A 96 1.60 9.74 8.96
C SER A 96 0.95 8.48 8.38
N ASP A 97 0.27 8.64 7.24
CA ASP A 97 -0.15 7.52 6.39
C ASP A 97 0.57 7.58 5.05
N ASP A 98 0.44 6.52 4.26
CA ASP A 98 1.07 6.45 2.93
C ASP A 98 0.05 6.65 1.80
N LYS A 99 -0.99 7.47 2.05
CA LYS A 99 -2.03 7.80 1.06
C LYS A 99 -1.65 8.98 0.17
N SER A 100 -0.64 9.75 0.54
CA SER A 100 -0.13 10.83 -0.31
C SER A 100 1.30 11.21 0.02
N ARG A 101 2.04 11.69 -0.98
CA ARG A 101 3.42 12.19 -0.83
C ARG A 101 3.59 13.50 -1.59
N GLU A 102 4.45 14.37 -1.08
CA GLU A 102 4.88 15.53 -1.86
C GLU A 102 5.96 15.12 -2.87
N GLU A 103 5.73 15.46 -4.13
CA GLU A 103 6.68 15.21 -5.21
C GLU A 103 6.77 16.43 -6.11
N GLN A 104 7.97 16.97 -6.28
CA GLN A 104 8.22 18.14 -7.13
C GLN A 104 7.29 19.33 -6.80
N GLY A 105 6.94 19.50 -5.52
CA GLY A 105 6.04 20.56 -5.05
C GLY A 105 4.55 20.27 -5.21
N ALA A 106 4.16 19.08 -5.68
CA ALA A 106 2.76 18.67 -5.80
C ALA A 106 2.43 17.52 -4.83
N LYS A 107 1.24 17.57 -4.21
CA LYS A 107 0.71 16.45 -3.43
C LYS A 107 0.19 15.37 -4.38
N VAL A 108 0.84 14.21 -4.37
CA VAL A 108 0.51 13.05 -5.22
C VAL A 108 -0.21 11.99 -4.37
N ALA A 109 -1.32 11.47 -4.88
CA ALA A 109 -2.07 10.40 -4.23
C ALA A 109 -1.41 9.02 -4.42
N TYR A 110 -1.37 8.28 -3.33
CA TYR A 110 -0.83 6.93 -3.23
C TYR A 110 -1.90 5.98 -2.67
N TRP A 111 -1.84 4.75 -3.14
CA TRP A 111 -2.67 3.66 -2.65
C TRP A 111 -1.79 2.75 -1.79
N PRO A 112 -1.91 2.83 -0.45
CA PRO A 112 -1.17 1.95 0.44
C PRO A 112 -1.71 0.52 0.31
N ASN A 113 -0.85 -0.46 0.56
CA ASN A 113 -1.30 -1.83 0.75
C ASN A 113 -2.21 -1.91 1.98
N LEU A 114 -3.32 -2.65 1.86
CA LEU A 114 -4.08 -3.05 3.04
C LEU A 114 -3.38 -4.26 3.66
N LEU A 115 -3.10 -4.17 4.94
CA LEU A 115 -2.38 -5.20 5.67
C LEU A 115 -3.37 -6.27 6.17
N ALA A 116 -3.21 -6.72 7.41
CA ALA A 116 -4.10 -7.67 8.03
C ALA A 116 -5.41 -7.00 8.49
N LYS A 117 -6.54 -7.45 7.96
CA LYS A 117 -7.87 -7.07 8.46
C LYS A 117 -8.20 -7.88 9.70
N GLN A 118 -8.71 -7.21 10.74
CA GLN A 118 -8.91 -7.79 12.07
C GLN A 118 -9.79 -9.07 12.07
N ASN A 119 -10.79 -9.13 11.19
CA ASN A 119 -11.75 -10.25 11.12
C ASN A 119 -11.36 -11.35 10.12
N GLU A 120 -10.31 -11.15 9.33
CA GLU A 120 -9.86 -12.14 8.34
C GLU A 120 -8.51 -12.76 8.75
N GLN A 121 -7.71 -12.02 9.50
CA GLN A 121 -6.31 -12.36 9.76
C GLN A 121 -5.86 -11.95 11.16
N LYS A 122 -4.94 -12.72 11.73
CA LYS A 122 -4.27 -12.44 13.00
C LYS A 122 -2.86 -11.96 12.75
N ILE A 123 -2.51 -10.80 13.30
CA ILE A 123 -1.18 -10.20 13.15
C ILE A 123 -0.18 -10.97 14.03
N VAL A 124 0.95 -11.34 13.44
CA VAL A 124 2.06 -12.02 14.13
C VAL A 124 3.16 -11.02 14.48
N GLY A 125 3.55 -10.16 13.53
CA GLY A 125 4.62 -9.19 13.73
C GLY A 125 5.11 -8.57 12.43
N ILE A 126 6.12 -7.70 12.53
CA ILE A 126 6.81 -7.12 11.37
C ILE A 126 8.17 -7.83 11.20
N ARG A 127 8.58 -8.06 9.96
CA ARG A 127 9.91 -8.59 9.63
C ARG A 127 10.52 -7.88 8.42
N GLN A 128 11.83 -8.06 8.27
CA GLN A 128 12.52 -7.76 7.01
C GLN A 128 12.20 -8.81 5.95
N GLY A 129 11.56 -8.38 4.86
CA GLY A 129 11.42 -9.13 3.63
C GLY A 129 12.64 -8.96 2.71
N ALA A 130 12.56 -9.50 1.49
CA ALA A 130 13.67 -9.46 0.54
C ALA A 130 14.03 -8.03 0.08
N VAL A 131 13.04 -7.12 0.08
CA VAL A 131 13.21 -5.75 -0.42
C VAL A 131 12.66 -4.73 0.59
N HIS A 132 11.54 -5.05 1.24
CA HIS A 132 10.84 -4.15 2.15
C HIS A 132 10.53 -4.84 3.47
N LEU A 133 10.22 -4.05 4.50
CA LEU A 133 9.56 -4.57 5.69
C LEU A 133 8.17 -5.10 5.32
N GLU A 134 7.77 -6.16 6.00
CA GLU A 134 6.51 -6.87 5.78
C GLU A 134 5.80 -7.09 7.11
N LEU A 135 4.49 -6.83 7.17
CA LEU A 135 3.65 -7.35 8.23
C LEU A 135 3.33 -8.82 7.94
N ILE A 136 3.53 -9.67 8.92
CA ILE A 136 3.19 -11.09 8.86
C ILE A 136 1.88 -11.33 9.60
N SER A 137 0.97 -12.04 8.95
CA SER A 137 -0.30 -12.45 9.53
C SER A 137 -0.63 -13.91 9.23
N LEU A 138 -1.59 -14.45 9.98
CA LEU A 138 -2.17 -15.78 9.77
C LEU A 138 -3.64 -15.64 9.42
N ASN A 139 -4.12 -16.34 8.40
CA ASN A 139 -5.56 -16.46 8.16
C ASN A 139 -6.20 -17.50 9.11
N GLU A 140 -7.52 -17.72 8.99
CA GLU A 140 -8.25 -18.68 9.83
C GLU A 140 -7.77 -20.13 9.67
N GLN A 141 -7.23 -20.48 8.49
CA GLN A 141 -6.67 -21.79 8.17
C GLN A 141 -5.23 -21.96 8.69
N GLY A 142 -4.62 -20.91 9.24
CA GLY A 142 -3.24 -20.89 9.71
C GLY A 142 -2.21 -20.67 8.60
N GLU A 143 -2.63 -20.26 7.41
CA GLU A 143 -1.70 -19.91 6.32
C GLU A 143 -1.06 -18.55 6.61
N VAL A 144 0.25 -18.47 6.31
CA VAL A 144 1.05 -17.26 6.54
C VAL A 144 0.92 -16.31 5.36
N HIS A 145 0.55 -15.07 5.64
CA HIS A 145 0.51 -13.98 4.69
C HIS A 145 1.59 -12.95 5.02
N ALA A 146 2.18 -12.37 3.98
CA ALA A 146 3.14 -11.29 4.08
C ALA A 146 2.61 -10.05 3.35
N HIS A 147 2.54 -8.94 4.06
CA HIS A 147 2.02 -7.67 3.57
C HIS A 147 3.14 -6.65 3.53
N PRO A 148 3.73 -6.36 2.36
CA PRO A 148 4.77 -5.35 2.28
C PRO A 148 4.21 -3.98 2.64
N PHE A 149 5.00 -3.19 3.36
CA PHE A 149 4.74 -1.77 3.61
C PHE A 149 5.10 -0.95 2.37
N GLU A 150 4.38 -1.20 1.28
CA GLU A 150 4.51 -0.49 0.02
C GLU A 150 3.20 0.24 -0.30
N SER A 151 3.34 1.46 -0.80
CA SER A 151 2.28 2.13 -1.53
C SER A 151 2.65 2.27 -2.99
N ARG A 152 1.62 2.33 -3.84
CA ARG A 152 1.78 2.61 -5.27
C ARG A 152 1.09 3.90 -5.61
N ARG A 153 1.69 4.69 -6.49
CA ARG A 153 1.00 5.85 -7.06
C ARG A 153 -0.30 5.36 -7.68
N GLU A 154 -1.38 6.11 -7.49
CA GLU A 154 -2.68 5.72 -8.03
C GLU A 154 -2.59 5.45 -9.55
N ARG A 155 -1.83 6.28 -10.26
CA ARG A 155 -1.56 6.14 -11.70
C ARG A 155 -0.87 4.86 -12.12
N ASP A 156 -0.16 4.19 -11.22
CA ASP A 156 0.54 2.94 -11.51
C ASP A 156 -0.31 1.70 -11.24
N LEU A 157 -1.47 1.86 -10.59
CA LEU A 157 -2.44 0.79 -10.46
C LEU A 157 -2.97 0.40 -11.83
N ILE A 158 -3.13 -0.92 -12.04
CA ILE A 158 -3.64 -1.45 -13.29
C ILE A 158 -5.15 -1.64 -13.18
N ALA A 159 -5.91 -0.94 -14.02
CA ALA A 159 -7.32 -1.23 -14.27
C ALA A 159 -7.40 -2.25 -15.41
N TYR A 160 -7.85 -3.46 -15.12
CA TYR A 160 -7.97 -4.54 -16.09
C TYR A 160 -9.38 -4.61 -16.66
N TYR A 161 -9.48 -4.71 -17.99
CA TYR A 161 -10.73 -4.85 -18.72
C TYR A 161 -10.62 -5.99 -19.71
N LYS A 162 -11.66 -6.83 -19.77
CA LYS A 162 -11.79 -7.89 -20.79
C LYS A 162 -12.87 -7.49 -21.79
N LEU A 163 -12.51 -7.40 -23.05
CA LEU A 163 -13.41 -7.08 -24.16
C LEU A 163 -13.62 -8.34 -25.00
N GLY A 164 -14.87 -8.65 -25.33
CA GLY A 164 -15.26 -9.88 -26.03
C GLY A 164 -14.93 -9.85 -27.51
N ASP A 165 -15.53 -10.76 -28.29
CA ASP A 165 -15.35 -10.81 -29.76
C ASP A 165 -16.35 -9.90 -30.53
N GLY A 166 -17.21 -9.19 -29.81
CA GLY A 166 -18.27 -8.33 -30.36
C GLY A 166 -17.89 -6.86 -30.47
N GLU A 167 -18.91 -6.02 -30.67
CA GLU A 167 -18.75 -4.56 -30.52
C GLU A 167 -18.71 -4.19 -29.04
N ASP A 168 -17.59 -3.62 -28.60
CA ASP A 168 -17.43 -3.18 -27.22
C ASP A 168 -17.08 -1.68 -27.16
N GLU A 169 -17.72 -0.95 -26.24
CA GLU A 169 -17.35 0.41 -25.86
C GLU A 169 -16.55 0.38 -24.55
N MET A 170 -15.40 1.06 -24.54
CA MET A 170 -14.51 1.10 -23.37
C MET A 170 -14.32 2.53 -22.83
N THR A 171 -14.39 2.65 -21.50
CA THR A 171 -14.00 3.85 -20.76
C THR A 171 -12.98 3.42 -19.71
N GLY A 172 -11.72 3.79 -19.91
CA GLY A 172 -10.66 3.55 -18.94
C GLY A 172 -10.71 4.55 -17.78
N GLN A 173 -10.01 4.23 -16.70
CA GLN A 173 -9.83 5.15 -15.57
C GLN A 173 -8.68 6.12 -15.84
N PRO A 174 -8.92 7.45 -15.84
CA PRO A 174 -7.89 8.44 -16.14
C PRO A 174 -6.78 8.50 -15.09
N SER A 175 -7.05 8.05 -13.85
CA SER A 175 -6.08 8.01 -12.76
C SER A 175 -5.30 6.71 -12.66
N ARG A 176 -5.38 5.79 -13.63
CA ARG A 176 -4.75 4.45 -13.57
C ARG A 176 -4.11 4.03 -14.90
N ARG A 177 -3.19 3.05 -14.85
CA ARG A 177 -2.75 2.33 -16.06
C ARG A 177 -3.89 1.42 -16.50
N ASN A 178 -4.40 1.64 -17.70
CA ASN A 178 -5.48 0.81 -18.23
C ASN A 178 -4.89 -0.34 -19.05
N TYR A 179 -5.24 -1.57 -18.66
CA TYR A 179 -4.92 -2.80 -19.37
C TYR A 179 -6.20 -3.37 -19.99
N PHE A 180 -6.18 -3.57 -21.30
CA PHE A 180 -7.30 -4.15 -22.04
C PHE A 180 -6.87 -5.47 -22.67
N ASP A 181 -7.52 -6.57 -22.29
CA ASP A 181 -7.51 -7.85 -23.00
C ASP A 181 -8.59 -7.81 -24.07
N VAL A 182 -8.17 -7.71 -25.34
CA VAL A 182 -9.06 -7.37 -26.45
C VAL A 182 -9.30 -8.59 -27.34
N GLY A 183 -10.55 -9.07 -27.35
CA GLY A 183 -11.05 -10.05 -28.32
C GLY A 183 -11.27 -9.46 -29.72
N GLY A 184 -11.82 -10.26 -30.62
CA GLY A 184 -12.17 -9.83 -31.98
C GLY A 184 -13.26 -8.75 -32.01
N GLY A 185 -13.61 -8.29 -33.22
CA GLY A 185 -14.67 -7.31 -33.42
C GLY A 185 -14.29 -5.85 -33.14
N PRO A 186 -15.16 -4.89 -33.49
CA PRO A 186 -14.89 -3.46 -33.37
C PRO A 186 -14.80 -3.00 -31.90
N LYS A 187 -13.82 -2.16 -31.56
CA LYS A 187 -13.69 -1.54 -30.24
C LYS A 187 -13.75 -0.02 -30.37
N SER A 188 -14.57 0.62 -29.54
CA SER A 188 -14.67 2.08 -29.46
C SER A 188 -14.27 2.57 -28.07
N SER A 189 -13.67 3.76 -28.00
CA SER A 189 -13.23 4.36 -26.74
C SER A 189 -13.75 5.78 -26.59
N ARG A 190 -14.18 6.16 -25.37
CA ARG A 190 -14.45 7.57 -25.04
C ARG A 190 -13.15 8.33 -24.73
N ALA A 191 -13.11 9.62 -25.09
CA ALA A 191 -11.96 10.51 -24.86
C ALA A 191 -11.69 10.71 -23.36
N GLY A 192 -10.41 10.77 -22.96
CA GLY A 192 -9.97 10.95 -21.56
C GLY A 192 -8.97 9.91 -21.05
N LEU A 193 -8.39 9.08 -21.92
CA LEU A 193 -7.53 7.97 -21.52
C LEU A 193 -6.11 8.43 -21.18
N ALA A 194 -5.66 8.14 -19.95
CA ALA A 194 -4.25 8.02 -19.58
C ALA A 194 -3.55 6.98 -20.48
N PRO A 195 -2.19 6.97 -20.59
CA PRO A 195 -1.48 6.08 -21.51
C PRO A 195 -1.98 4.62 -21.43
N ILE A 196 -2.49 4.14 -22.56
CA ILE A 196 -3.15 2.83 -22.69
C ILE A 196 -2.14 1.82 -23.23
N LEU A 197 -2.04 0.65 -22.61
CA LEU A 197 -1.31 -0.47 -23.18
C LEU A 197 -2.34 -1.47 -23.72
N PHE A 198 -2.35 -1.67 -25.05
CA PHE A 198 -3.18 -2.68 -25.71
C PHE A 198 -2.38 -3.96 -25.90
N TYR A 199 -2.97 -5.11 -25.57
CA TYR A 199 -2.44 -6.42 -25.95
C TYR A 199 -3.51 -7.19 -26.71
N CYS A 200 -3.30 -7.39 -28.01
CA CYS A 200 -4.08 -8.36 -28.78
C CYS A 200 -3.38 -9.71 -28.70
N LYS A 201 -4.14 -10.79 -28.43
CA LYS A 201 -3.62 -12.16 -28.61
C LYS A 201 -3.14 -12.32 -30.06
N GLY A 202 -1.81 -12.23 -30.27
CA GLY A 202 -1.17 -12.43 -31.58
C GLY A 202 -0.09 -11.42 -31.95
N SER A 203 -0.03 -10.23 -31.36
CA SER A 203 1.03 -9.25 -31.67
C SER A 203 1.12 -8.12 -30.63
N ARG A 204 2.35 -7.89 -30.13
CA ARG A 204 2.67 -6.76 -29.23
C ARG A 204 2.75 -5.47 -30.05
N HIS A 205 1.84 -4.52 -29.83
CA HIS A 205 1.97 -3.18 -30.39
C HIS A 205 1.85 -2.13 -29.27
N ARG A 206 2.87 -1.25 -29.17
CA ARG A 206 2.75 0.02 -28.44
C ARG A 206 2.04 1.01 -29.37
N VAL A 207 0.93 1.60 -28.93
CA VAL A 207 0.30 2.72 -29.63
C VAL A 207 0.54 3.97 -28.79
N ASN A 208 1.22 4.96 -29.37
CA ASN A 208 1.44 6.26 -28.72
C ASN A 208 0.16 7.12 -28.76
N PRO A 209 -0.08 7.97 -27.75
CA PRO A 209 -1.34 8.67 -27.62
C PRO A 209 -1.36 9.87 -28.57
N ALA A 210 -2.15 9.79 -29.62
CA ALA A 210 -2.66 10.95 -30.32
C ALA A 210 -4.18 10.82 -30.41
N ILE A 211 -4.84 11.93 -30.09
CA ILE A 211 -6.29 12.11 -29.99
C ILE A 211 -6.99 11.65 -31.28
N SER A 212 -8.18 11.06 -31.10
CA SER A 212 -9.20 10.75 -32.10
C SER A 212 -9.10 9.36 -32.76
N THR A 213 -10.08 8.52 -32.41
CA THR A 213 -10.55 7.34 -33.16
C THR A 213 -9.47 6.33 -33.56
N VAL A 214 -9.07 5.45 -32.64
CA VAL A 214 -8.33 4.23 -33.00
C VAL A 214 -9.31 3.26 -33.64
N ARG A 215 -9.48 3.36 -34.97
CA ARG A 215 -9.96 2.23 -35.78
C ARG A 215 -8.87 1.15 -35.70
N ALA A 216 -9.10 0.11 -34.92
CA ALA A 216 -8.36 -1.15 -35.08
C ALA A 216 -8.77 -1.74 -36.45
N LEU A 217 -8.13 -1.29 -37.52
CA LEU A 217 -8.29 -1.93 -38.84
C LEU A 217 -7.76 -3.35 -38.72
N SER A 218 -8.64 -4.31 -38.99
CA SER A 218 -8.30 -5.68 -39.31
C SER A 218 -7.29 -5.71 -40.47
N VAL A 219 -6.00 -5.85 -40.15
CA VAL A 219 -4.98 -6.17 -41.17
C VAL A 219 -5.07 -7.66 -41.45
N LEU A 220 -6.12 -8.04 -42.19
CA LEU A 220 -6.27 -9.36 -42.81
C LEU A 220 -6.87 -9.19 -44.20
N ARG A 221 -6.28 -8.30 -45.01
CA ARG A 221 -6.53 -8.20 -46.47
C ARG A 221 -5.50 -7.31 -47.17
N ARG A 222 -4.26 -7.79 -47.30
CA ARG A 222 -3.34 -7.36 -48.38
C ARG A 222 -2.22 -8.38 -48.59
N ALA A 223 -2.59 -9.58 -49.01
CA ALA A 223 -1.76 -10.42 -49.86
C ALA A 223 -2.69 -11.17 -50.82
N ARG A 224 -2.37 -11.15 -52.12
CA ARG A 224 -3.13 -11.71 -53.25
C ARG A 224 -4.26 -10.83 -53.82
N LYS A 225 -3.85 -9.65 -54.27
CA LYS A 225 -4.33 -9.14 -55.56
C LYS A 225 -3.13 -8.66 -56.39
N MET A 226 -2.31 -9.62 -56.82
CA MET A 226 -1.49 -9.51 -58.03
C MET A 226 -1.55 -10.88 -58.72
N THR A 227 -1.62 -10.84 -60.04
CA THR A 227 -1.72 -11.94 -61.04
C THR A 227 -3.12 -12.55 -61.29
N ARG A 228 -3.98 -11.78 -61.96
CA ARG A 228 -4.62 -12.18 -63.25
C ARG A 228 -3.89 -11.33 -64.30
N THR A 229 -3.40 -11.76 -65.45
CA THR A 229 -3.79 -12.74 -66.50
C THR A 229 -2.63 -12.75 -67.53
N PRO A 230 -2.63 -13.50 -68.66
CA PRO A 230 -3.68 -14.32 -69.30
C PRO A 230 -3.65 -15.79 -68.91
#